data_AF-A0A7S3H571-F1
#
_entry.id   AF-A0A7S3H571-F1
#
_cell.length_a   1.000
_cell.length_b   1.000
_cell.length_c   1.000
_cell.angle_alpha   90.00
_cell.angle_beta   90.00
_cell.angle_gamma   90.00
#
_symmetry.space_group_name_H-M   'P 1'
#
loop_
_entity.id
_entity.type
_entity.pdbx_description
1 polymer ?
#
loop_
_entity_poly.entity_id
_entity_poly.type
_entity_poly.pdbx_seq_one_letter_code
_entity_poly.pdbx_strand_id
1 'polypeptide(L)'
;VTKVHCSTSQFCNEKDDSGAYKYPDPRTGEPINFNFLPTYADKGLGVMPHTVQVYSFSDPSANSYGNENFTYMSQYMNWEAGLGKREVLYYAETAYWVNVDVDVPTFLPLSGQRRLADLRYTAQQEKIHKFRIDGQVNFESGHEFGYYLSNAVTARAVWNPRTEIKEEWAAYGAALAPLLAAFGDFAQPLQDLIVKLAKAQAEVLVFSRVNGATPSDEDLLKLSGHAYMSGADSWVDLERMLGLSITQPDKIHLQETSDPNWDKMTALLKELREVFALSAKNFKDLLTQATEAGLEQQPLKFLQELSDCVQLLSARAQHNTLLYKAVHPSTSADERTALLLQGRHLLSETQTVMDRLVANFRVPADRISSWRQGPTVYPYGYVWAARTLYYFWRDQGVAEARTERAAVSPCYLNRQEPLELAFGWGKALEQALRVLLEKRGLPKTKIDPEVVKLMAECLSPPLKEIRLPRDL
;
A
#
# COMPACT_ATOMS: atom_id res chain seq x y z
N VAL A 1 9.62 10.67 -21.53
CA VAL A 1 9.85 9.49 -20.67
C VAL A 1 8.64 8.57 -20.63
N THR A 2 8.82 7.27 -20.41
CA THR A 2 7.76 6.27 -20.21
C THR A 2 7.99 5.47 -18.93
N LYS A 3 6.89 5.13 -18.23
CA LYS A 3 6.93 4.26 -17.05
C LYS A 3 7.29 2.83 -17.48
N VAL A 4 8.29 2.25 -16.83
CA VAL A 4 8.59 0.82 -16.92
C VAL A 4 7.83 0.15 -15.78
N HIS A 5 6.76 -0.57 -16.13
CA HIS A 5 5.92 -1.25 -15.15
C HIS A 5 6.63 -2.49 -14.58
N CYS A 6 6.14 -3.07 -13.49
CA CYS A 6 6.77 -4.21 -12.80
C CYS A 6 5.94 -5.50 -12.82
N SER A 7 5.06 -5.66 -13.81
CA SER A 7 4.28 -6.89 -13.98
C SER A 7 5.14 -8.02 -14.52
N THR A 8 4.98 -9.23 -14.01
CA THR A 8 5.70 -10.40 -14.52
C THR A 8 4.90 -11.14 -15.61
N SER A 9 5.51 -12.19 -16.19
CA SER A 9 4.87 -13.12 -17.12
C SER A 9 4.34 -12.52 -18.44
N GLN A 10 4.88 -11.37 -18.84
CA GLN A 10 4.49 -10.62 -20.04
C GLN A 10 5.69 -10.47 -20.96
N PHE A 11 5.77 -11.30 -22.03
CA PHE A 11 6.97 -11.41 -22.88
C PHE A 11 6.64 -11.37 -24.38
N CYS A 12 7.54 -10.77 -25.18
CA CYS A 12 7.49 -10.74 -26.63
C CYS A 12 7.90 -12.08 -27.26
N ASN A 13 7.01 -13.07 -27.26
CA ASN A 13 7.30 -14.42 -27.78
C ASN A 13 7.26 -14.54 -29.32
N GLU A 14 7.03 -13.44 -30.05
CA GLU A 14 6.98 -13.46 -31.51
C GLU A 14 8.34 -13.84 -32.11
N LYS A 15 8.31 -14.74 -33.11
CA LYS A 15 9.48 -15.16 -33.89
C LYS A 15 9.39 -14.66 -35.32
N ASP A 16 10.54 -14.42 -35.95
CA ASP A 16 10.65 -14.14 -37.38
C ASP A 16 10.70 -15.44 -38.22
N ASP A 17 10.80 -15.29 -39.54
CA ASP A 17 10.84 -16.41 -40.49
C ASP A 17 12.06 -17.34 -40.30
N SER A 18 13.10 -16.87 -39.60
CA SER A 18 14.29 -17.66 -39.25
C SER A 18 14.12 -18.46 -37.96
N GLY A 19 13.02 -18.21 -37.22
CA GLY A 19 12.76 -18.80 -35.91
C GLY A 19 13.43 -18.07 -34.74
N ALA A 20 14.08 -16.94 -34.99
CA ALA A 20 14.64 -16.06 -33.96
C ALA A 20 13.54 -15.17 -33.36
N TYR A 21 13.68 -14.78 -32.08
CA TYR A 21 12.74 -13.84 -31.48
C TYR A 21 12.86 -12.47 -32.17
N LYS A 22 11.73 -11.84 -32.49
CA LYS A 22 11.70 -10.50 -33.10
C LYS A 22 12.22 -9.42 -32.15
N TYR A 23 11.99 -9.59 -30.85
CA TYR A 23 12.39 -8.66 -29.80
C TYR A 23 13.13 -9.42 -28.68
N PRO A 24 14.39 -9.84 -28.91
CA PRO A 24 15.17 -10.58 -27.92
C PRO A 24 15.80 -9.63 -26.89
N ASP A 25 15.57 -9.82 -25.59
CA ASP A 25 16.21 -9.05 -24.53
C ASP A 25 17.72 -8.93 -24.78
N PRO A 26 18.25 -7.73 -25.05
CA PRO A 26 19.65 -7.58 -25.42
C PRO A 26 20.64 -8.03 -24.33
N ARG A 27 20.17 -8.28 -23.11
CA ARG A 27 20.96 -8.77 -21.98
C ARG A 27 21.07 -10.29 -21.94
N THR A 28 20.07 -11.02 -22.47
CA THR A 28 19.98 -12.48 -22.31
C THR A 28 19.79 -13.24 -23.62
N GLY A 29 19.27 -12.60 -24.67
CA GLY A 29 18.89 -13.23 -25.94
C GLY A 29 17.51 -13.91 -25.93
N GLU A 30 16.88 -14.01 -24.77
CA GLU A 30 15.53 -14.57 -24.58
C GLU A 30 14.43 -13.54 -24.95
N PRO A 31 13.13 -13.91 -25.02
CA PRO A 31 12.06 -12.95 -25.27
C PRO A 31 12.11 -11.79 -24.26
N ILE A 32 12.08 -10.54 -24.75
CA ILE A 32 12.08 -9.39 -23.85
C ILE A 32 10.76 -9.31 -23.08
N ASN A 33 10.84 -8.95 -21.80
CA ASN A 33 9.66 -8.60 -21.01
C ASN A 33 9.03 -7.30 -21.57
N PHE A 34 7.70 -7.23 -21.66
CA PHE A 34 6.98 -6.06 -22.17
C PHE A 34 7.35 -4.76 -21.47
N ASN A 35 7.69 -4.81 -20.19
CA ASN A 35 8.13 -3.64 -19.43
C ASN A 35 9.41 -3.01 -19.98
N PHE A 36 10.27 -3.80 -20.64
CA PHE A 36 11.56 -3.38 -21.17
C PHE A 36 11.56 -3.12 -22.68
N LEU A 37 10.40 -3.25 -23.33
CA LEU A 37 10.21 -2.85 -24.73
C LEU A 37 10.69 -1.44 -25.08
N PRO A 38 10.62 -0.42 -24.19
CA PRO A 38 11.14 0.89 -24.49
C PRO A 38 12.59 0.88 -25.01
N THR A 39 13.40 -0.11 -24.63
CA THR A 39 14.76 -0.36 -25.16
C THR A 39 14.85 -0.31 -26.70
N TYR A 40 13.81 -0.76 -27.40
CA TYR A 40 13.72 -0.76 -28.86
C TYR A 40 13.11 0.51 -29.45
N ALA A 41 12.44 1.32 -28.63
CA ALA A 41 11.86 2.57 -29.07
C ALA A 41 12.95 3.61 -29.38
N ASP A 42 12.54 4.68 -30.08
CA ASP A 42 13.40 5.84 -30.35
C ASP A 42 14.08 6.32 -29.07
N LYS A 43 15.38 6.65 -29.17
CA LYS A 43 16.22 7.03 -28.04
C LYS A 43 15.78 8.33 -27.34
N GLY A 44 14.96 9.16 -28.00
CA GLY A 44 14.32 10.32 -27.39
C GLY A 44 13.25 9.94 -26.35
N LEU A 45 12.80 8.68 -26.32
CA LEU A 45 11.91 8.17 -25.27
C LEU A 45 12.73 7.67 -24.08
N GLY A 46 12.90 8.52 -23.06
CA GLY A 46 13.47 8.09 -21.78
C GLY A 46 12.62 7.06 -21.04
N VAL A 47 13.20 6.38 -20.06
CA VAL A 47 12.57 5.28 -19.30
C VAL A 47 12.56 5.56 -17.81
N MET A 48 11.57 4.99 -17.12
CA MET A 48 11.35 5.16 -15.69
C MET A 48 11.17 3.82 -14.96
N PRO A 49 12.25 3.05 -14.70
CA PRO A 49 12.24 1.82 -13.89
C PRO A 49 11.70 2.07 -12.48
N HIS A 50 10.79 1.19 -12.02
CA HIS A 50 9.96 1.44 -10.85
C HIS A 50 10.09 0.36 -9.75
N THR A 51 10.12 0.79 -8.49
CA THR A 51 9.77 -0.05 -7.32
C THR A 51 8.47 0.42 -6.68
N VAL A 52 7.55 -0.50 -6.42
CA VAL A 52 6.22 -0.22 -5.85
C VAL A 52 6.19 -0.44 -4.35
N GLN A 53 5.24 0.23 -3.68
CA GLN A 53 4.94 0.11 -2.27
C GLN A 53 6.17 0.36 -1.38
N VAL A 54 6.21 -0.29 -0.21
CA VAL A 54 7.30 -0.17 0.78
C VAL A 54 8.60 -0.90 0.41
N TYR A 55 8.66 -1.63 -0.71
CA TYR A 55 9.75 -2.57 -1.01
C TYR A 55 10.90 -1.91 -1.75
N SER A 56 12.14 -2.08 -1.28
CA SER A 56 13.36 -1.76 -2.04
C SER A 56 13.58 -2.72 -3.22
N PHE A 57 14.64 -2.50 -4.00
CA PHE A 57 15.03 -3.40 -5.09
C PHE A 57 15.16 -4.86 -4.64
N SER A 58 15.78 -5.11 -3.48
CA SER A 58 16.11 -6.46 -3.02
C SER A 58 15.19 -7.01 -1.94
N ASP A 59 14.23 -6.21 -1.45
CA ASP A 59 13.28 -6.71 -0.45
C ASP A 59 12.40 -7.80 -1.07
N PRO A 60 12.06 -8.86 -0.30
CA PRO A 60 11.06 -9.80 -0.75
C PRO A 60 9.70 -9.09 -0.83
N SER A 61 9.08 -9.10 -2.00
CA SER A 61 7.83 -8.38 -2.27
C SER A 61 6.58 -9.23 -2.03
N ALA A 62 6.73 -10.44 -1.48
CA ALA A 62 5.64 -11.37 -1.22
C ALA A 62 4.70 -11.54 -2.43
N ASN A 63 5.30 -11.70 -3.62
CA ASN A 63 4.62 -11.86 -4.89
C ASN A 63 3.78 -10.65 -5.37
N SER A 64 4.02 -9.45 -4.85
CA SER A 64 3.40 -8.22 -5.38
C SER A 64 3.69 -8.06 -6.87
N TYR A 65 2.64 -7.89 -7.68
CA TYR A 65 2.73 -7.88 -9.15
C TYR A 65 3.39 -9.13 -9.76
N GLY A 66 3.36 -10.25 -9.03
CA GLY A 66 3.99 -11.51 -9.44
C GLY A 66 5.51 -11.53 -9.28
N ASN A 67 6.09 -10.68 -8.42
CA ASN A 67 7.54 -10.57 -8.23
C ASN A 67 7.99 -11.14 -6.88
N GLU A 68 9.13 -11.85 -6.88
CA GLU A 68 9.85 -12.18 -5.65
C GLU A 68 10.50 -10.95 -5.03
N ASN A 69 11.10 -10.08 -5.86
CA ASN A 69 11.67 -8.79 -5.52
C ASN A 69 11.80 -7.93 -6.80
N PHE A 70 12.36 -6.73 -6.68
CA PHE A 70 12.54 -5.78 -7.80
C PHE A 70 13.99 -5.64 -8.30
N THR A 71 14.87 -6.62 -8.04
CA THR A 71 16.29 -6.54 -8.42
C THR A 71 16.46 -6.41 -9.92
N TYR A 72 15.60 -7.08 -10.69
CA TYR A 72 15.58 -7.02 -12.15
C TYR A 72 15.31 -5.59 -12.69
N MET A 73 14.60 -4.75 -11.94
CA MET A 73 14.41 -3.33 -12.26
C MET A 73 15.69 -2.55 -12.10
N SER A 74 16.42 -2.76 -11.01
CA SER A 74 17.73 -2.12 -10.86
C SER A 74 18.71 -2.59 -11.94
N GLN A 75 18.69 -3.88 -12.29
CA GLN A 75 19.54 -4.40 -13.36
C GLN A 75 19.21 -3.77 -14.71
N TYR A 76 17.92 -3.62 -15.04
CA TYR A 76 17.48 -2.91 -16.25
C TYR A 76 17.92 -1.45 -16.24
N MET A 77 17.68 -0.74 -15.13
CA MET A 77 18.06 0.66 -14.95
C MET A 77 19.56 0.88 -15.17
N ASN A 78 20.40 0.08 -14.52
CA ASN A 78 21.86 0.18 -14.62
C ASN A 78 22.34 -0.14 -16.04
N TRP A 79 21.75 -1.16 -16.67
CA TRP A 79 22.09 -1.55 -18.03
C TRP A 79 21.74 -0.46 -19.04
N GLU A 80 20.51 0.05 -19.02
CA GLU A 80 20.04 1.08 -19.96
C GLU A 80 20.83 2.38 -19.78
N ALA A 81 21.08 2.79 -18.54
CA ALA A 81 21.90 3.97 -18.24
C ALA A 81 23.35 3.78 -18.70
N GLY A 82 23.90 2.57 -18.56
CA GLY A 82 25.23 2.21 -19.06
C GLY A 82 25.38 2.28 -20.57
N LEU A 83 24.29 2.18 -21.34
CA LEU A 83 24.33 2.41 -22.79
C LEU A 83 24.53 3.89 -23.14
N GLY A 84 24.13 4.81 -22.27
CA GLY A 84 24.22 6.27 -22.49
C GLY A 84 23.42 6.75 -23.70
N LYS A 85 22.36 6.03 -24.09
CA LYS A 85 21.59 6.31 -25.31
C LYS A 85 20.30 7.09 -25.07
N ARG A 86 19.67 6.91 -23.91
CA ARG A 86 18.39 7.52 -23.54
C ARG A 86 18.42 8.00 -22.09
N GLU A 87 17.49 8.88 -21.77
CA GLU A 87 17.26 9.33 -20.40
C GLU A 87 16.72 8.18 -19.53
N VAL A 88 17.33 7.98 -18.37
CA VAL A 88 16.94 6.97 -17.37
C VAL A 88 16.68 7.68 -16.05
N LEU A 89 15.41 7.69 -15.60
CA LEU A 89 15.01 8.26 -14.33
C LEU A 89 14.54 7.16 -13.40
N TYR A 90 15.03 7.11 -12.16
CA TYR A 90 14.46 6.20 -11.17
C TYR A 90 13.05 6.67 -10.80
N TYR A 91 12.06 5.78 -10.85
CA TYR A 91 10.68 6.08 -10.47
C TYR A 91 10.39 5.37 -9.16
N ALA A 92 10.29 6.11 -8.08
CA ALA A 92 10.26 5.54 -6.74
C ALA A 92 8.91 5.79 -6.09
N GLU A 93 8.28 4.77 -5.51
CA GLU A 93 7.02 4.94 -4.79
C GLU A 93 7.26 5.29 -3.32
N THR A 94 6.65 6.36 -2.81
CA THR A 94 6.70 6.71 -1.37
C THR A 94 5.37 6.53 -0.64
N ALA A 95 4.25 6.48 -1.38
CA ALA A 95 2.97 5.97 -0.92
C ALA A 95 2.06 5.58 -2.09
N TYR A 96 1.13 4.67 -1.81
CA TYR A 96 0.12 4.19 -2.76
C TYR A 96 -1.29 4.32 -2.18
N TRP A 97 -2.22 4.91 -2.93
CA TRP A 97 -3.59 5.23 -2.44
C TRP A 97 -4.66 4.24 -2.87
N VAL A 98 -4.33 3.22 -3.64
CA VAL A 98 -5.30 2.17 -3.96
C VAL A 98 -5.07 1.08 -2.94
N ASN A 99 -5.97 0.93 -1.97
CA ASN A 99 -6.08 -0.18 -1.00
C ASN A 99 -4.91 -0.50 -0.04
N VAL A 100 -3.78 0.20 -0.14
CA VAL A 100 -2.66 0.09 0.81
C VAL A 100 -2.34 1.45 1.45
N ASP A 101 -1.31 1.50 2.30
CA ASP A 101 -0.63 2.73 2.71
C ASP A 101 -1.58 3.86 3.16
N VAL A 102 -1.66 4.93 2.35
CA VAL A 102 -2.38 6.18 2.65
C VAL A 102 -3.90 5.98 2.69
N ASP A 103 -4.42 4.94 2.04
CA ASP A 103 -5.86 4.62 1.99
C ASP A 103 -6.29 3.75 3.19
N VAL A 104 -5.33 3.11 3.86
CA VAL A 104 -5.49 2.30 5.10
C VAL A 104 -4.85 3.00 6.32
N PRO A 105 -4.80 4.33 6.27
CA PRO A 105 -3.83 5.24 6.91
C PRO A 105 -2.72 4.59 7.74
N THR A 106 -1.86 3.80 7.09
CA THR A 106 -0.68 3.23 7.72
C THR A 106 0.49 4.21 7.56
N PHE A 107 0.99 4.83 8.64
CA PHE A 107 2.18 5.69 8.50
C PHE A 107 3.44 4.85 8.35
N LEU A 108 4.04 4.87 7.16
CA LEU A 108 5.16 4.01 6.76
C LEU A 108 6.43 4.83 6.44
N PRO A 109 7.16 5.35 7.46
CA PRO A 109 8.46 5.97 7.25
C PRO A 109 9.48 5.02 6.60
N LEU A 110 9.25 3.69 6.68
CA LEU A 110 9.99 2.68 5.93
C LEU A 110 10.10 3.00 4.43
N SER A 111 9.06 3.52 3.78
CA SER A 111 9.12 3.85 2.35
C SER A 111 10.26 4.82 2.06
N GLY A 112 10.37 5.93 2.81
CA GLY A 112 11.48 6.87 2.68
C GLY A 112 12.85 6.23 2.94
N GLN A 113 12.91 5.26 3.86
CA GLN A 113 14.15 4.51 4.11
C GLN A 113 14.55 3.62 2.94
N ARG A 114 13.61 2.88 2.34
CA ARG A 114 13.88 2.03 1.17
C ARG A 114 14.27 2.83 -0.05
N ARG A 115 13.64 3.99 -0.28
CA ARG A 115 14.04 4.90 -1.37
C ARG A 115 15.46 5.44 -1.18
N LEU A 116 15.85 5.77 0.05
CA LEU A 116 17.23 6.13 0.35
C LEU A 116 18.19 4.94 0.11
N ALA A 117 17.83 3.73 0.53
CA ALA A 117 18.64 2.53 0.32
C ALA A 117 18.84 2.23 -1.18
N ASP A 118 17.78 2.33 -1.98
CA ASP A 118 17.80 2.15 -3.44
C ASP A 118 18.75 3.15 -4.10
N LEU A 119 18.66 4.44 -3.76
CA LEU A 119 19.55 5.48 -4.31
C LEU A 119 21.01 5.33 -3.86
N ARG A 120 21.24 4.84 -2.63
CA ARG A 120 22.59 4.50 -2.16
C ARG A 120 23.20 3.38 -2.96
N TYR A 121 22.43 2.32 -3.18
CA TYR A 121 22.82 1.21 -4.02
C TYR A 121 23.12 1.70 -5.45
N THR A 122 22.22 2.49 -6.05
CA THR A 122 22.44 3.05 -7.39
C THR A 122 23.70 3.91 -7.47
N ALA A 123 23.94 4.81 -6.51
CA ALA A 123 25.15 5.63 -6.48
C ALA A 123 26.44 4.77 -6.39
N GLN A 124 26.39 3.63 -5.70
CA GLN A 124 27.48 2.67 -5.69
C GLN A 124 27.66 2.00 -7.06
N GLN A 125 26.58 1.58 -7.71
CA GLN A 125 26.62 0.96 -9.04
C GLN A 125 27.15 1.93 -10.10
N GLU A 126 26.71 3.18 -10.10
CA GLU A 126 27.22 4.25 -10.98
C GLU A 126 28.74 4.40 -10.86
N LYS A 127 29.27 4.34 -9.64
CA LYS A 127 30.71 4.43 -9.38
C LYS A 127 31.47 3.20 -9.88
N ILE A 128 30.96 1.99 -9.63
CA ILE A 128 31.61 0.72 -10.01
C ILE A 128 31.62 0.57 -11.53
N HIS A 129 30.49 0.83 -12.18
CA HIS A 129 30.27 0.52 -13.59
C HIS A 129 30.42 1.75 -14.50
N LYS A 130 30.73 2.93 -13.94
CA LYS A 130 31.00 4.18 -14.66
C LYS A 130 29.85 4.62 -15.58
N PHE A 131 28.62 4.55 -15.07
CA PHE A 131 27.43 5.13 -15.71
C PHE A 131 26.79 6.17 -14.77
N ARG A 132 25.79 6.90 -15.27
CA ARG A 132 24.90 7.74 -14.47
C ARG A 132 23.46 7.57 -14.91
N ILE A 133 22.54 7.50 -13.96
CA ILE A 133 21.13 7.80 -14.23
C ILE A 133 20.94 9.31 -14.29
N ASP A 134 19.93 9.77 -15.02
CA ASP A 134 19.70 11.21 -15.26
C ASP A 134 18.95 11.88 -14.10
N GLY A 135 18.31 11.09 -13.24
CA GLY A 135 17.62 11.61 -12.06
C GLY A 135 16.55 10.67 -11.53
N GLN A 136 15.54 11.27 -10.90
CA GLN A 136 14.44 10.55 -10.27
C GLN A 136 13.13 11.31 -10.43
N VAL A 137 12.04 10.57 -10.58
CA VAL A 137 10.67 11.09 -10.42
C VAL A 137 10.02 10.34 -9.27
N ASN A 138 9.55 11.06 -8.25
CA ASN A 138 8.90 10.44 -7.11
C ASN A 138 7.42 10.18 -7.42
N PHE A 139 6.98 8.93 -7.31
CA PHE A 139 5.57 8.58 -7.29
C PHE A 139 5.08 8.67 -5.85
N GLU A 140 4.20 9.63 -5.61
CA GLU A 140 3.58 9.86 -4.32
C GLU A 140 2.09 10.03 -4.53
N SER A 141 1.31 9.34 -3.70
CA SER A 141 -0.13 9.40 -3.75
C SER A 141 -0.72 10.42 -2.77
N GLY A 142 0.04 10.88 -1.78
CA GLY A 142 -0.44 11.85 -0.78
C GLY A 142 0.63 12.49 0.10
N HIS A 143 0.35 13.70 0.57
CA HIS A 143 1.23 14.40 1.52
C HIS A 143 0.81 14.22 2.99
N GLU A 144 -0.47 13.99 3.23
CA GLU A 144 -1.06 13.84 4.57
C GLU A 144 -0.65 12.53 5.24
N PHE A 145 -0.99 12.37 6.52
CA PHE A 145 -0.68 11.19 7.34
C PHE A 145 0.83 10.92 7.49
N GLY A 146 1.64 11.98 7.59
CA GLY A 146 3.08 11.86 7.77
C GLY A 146 3.88 11.50 6.52
N TYR A 147 3.25 11.21 5.38
CA TYR A 147 3.95 10.80 4.15
C TYR A 147 4.87 11.89 3.58
N TYR A 148 4.65 13.15 3.94
CA TYR A 148 5.61 14.24 3.65
C TYR A 148 7.05 13.94 4.11
N LEU A 149 7.25 13.14 5.17
CA LEU A 149 8.58 12.75 5.64
C LEU A 149 9.28 11.85 4.62
N SER A 150 8.60 10.79 4.16
CA SER A 150 9.12 9.88 3.14
C SER A 150 9.43 10.62 1.85
N ASN A 151 8.54 11.52 1.41
CA ASN A 151 8.75 12.39 0.26
C ASN A 151 10.00 13.25 0.39
N ALA A 152 10.17 13.92 1.53
CA ALA A 152 11.27 14.84 1.73
C ALA A 152 12.61 14.10 1.86
N VAL A 153 12.65 12.93 2.51
CA VAL A 153 13.84 12.07 2.53
C VAL A 153 14.23 11.66 1.12
N THR A 154 13.28 11.12 0.37
CA THR A 154 13.49 10.65 -1.01
C THR A 154 13.94 11.77 -1.94
N ALA A 155 13.28 12.93 -1.90
CA ALA A 155 13.63 14.10 -2.69
C ALA A 155 15.02 14.66 -2.36
N ARG A 156 15.50 14.51 -1.12
CA ARG A 156 16.87 14.90 -0.73
C ARG A 156 17.90 13.85 -1.15
N ALA A 157 17.52 12.58 -1.10
CA ALA A 157 18.40 11.46 -1.41
C ALA A 157 18.86 11.45 -2.87
N VAL A 158 18.05 11.98 -3.81
CA VAL A 158 18.47 12.13 -5.22
C VAL A 158 19.71 13.03 -5.37
N TRP A 159 19.84 14.05 -4.51
CA TRP A 159 20.99 14.95 -4.51
C TRP A 159 22.14 14.41 -3.65
N ASN A 160 21.81 13.89 -2.47
CA ASN A 160 22.78 13.31 -1.56
C ASN A 160 22.22 12.03 -0.89
N PRO A 161 22.56 10.84 -1.42
CA PRO A 161 22.15 9.56 -0.85
C PRO A 161 22.94 9.17 0.41
N ARG A 162 23.75 10.09 0.98
CA ARG A 162 24.51 9.89 2.22
C ARG A 162 25.57 8.78 2.14
N THR A 163 26.17 8.56 0.97
CA THR A 163 27.13 7.46 0.73
C THR A 163 28.40 7.55 1.59
N GLU A 164 28.66 8.69 2.22
CA GLU A 164 29.70 8.88 3.22
C GLU A 164 29.46 8.11 4.53
N ILE A 165 28.20 7.82 4.87
CA ILE A 165 27.81 7.03 6.04
C ILE A 165 27.68 5.57 5.62
N LYS A 166 28.46 4.67 6.22
CA LYS A 166 28.46 3.23 5.86
C LYS A 166 27.17 2.53 6.28
N GLU A 167 26.78 2.68 7.54
CA GLU A 167 25.61 2.00 8.12
C GLU A 167 24.31 2.58 7.57
N GLU A 168 23.49 1.74 6.93
CA GLU A 168 22.26 2.15 6.23
C GLU A 168 21.27 2.91 7.15
N TRP A 169 21.03 2.38 8.35
CA TRP A 169 20.10 3.02 9.29
C TRP A 169 20.63 4.32 9.88
N ALA A 170 21.95 4.46 10.02
CA ALA A 170 22.56 5.73 10.41
C ALA A 170 22.44 6.76 9.29
N ALA A 171 22.57 6.34 8.03
CA ALA A 171 22.33 7.19 6.88
C ALA A 171 20.88 7.68 6.81
N TYR A 172 19.91 6.82 7.13
CA TYR A 172 18.50 7.20 7.23
C TYR A 172 18.24 8.22 8.34
N GLY A 173 18.79 7.99 9.55
CA GLY A 173 18.74 8.99 10.62
C GLY A 173 19.33 10.35 10.19
N ALA A 174 20.49 10.34 9.53
CA ALA A 174 21.12 11.55 9.00
C ALA A 174 20.34 12.23 7.85
N ALA A 175 19.51 11.48 7.11
CA ALA A 175 18.62 12.01 6.10
C ALA A 175 17.38 12.67 6.71
N LEU A 176 16.90 12.17 7.85
CA LEU A 176 15.80 12.75 8.63
C LEU A 176 16.21 14.02 9.38
N ALA A 177 17.42 14.08 9.93
CA ALA A 177 17.86 15.15 10.84
C ALA A 177 17.52 16.59 10.37
N PRO A 178 17.73 16.99 9.09
CA PRO A 178 17.36 18.33 8.63
C PRO A 178 15.86 18.63 8.69
N LEU A 179 15.01 17.60 8.54
CA LEU A 179 13.55 17.72 8.60
C LEU A 179 13.07 17.85 10.04
N LEU A 180 13.83 17.30 10.98
CA LEU A 180 13.47 17.25 12.40
C LEU A 180 14.14 18.37 13.21
N ALA A 181 14.98 19.21 12.60
CA ALA A 181 15.66 20.31 13.29
C ALA A 181 14.68 21.29 13.99
N ALA A 182 13.47 21.46 13.46
CA ALA A 182 12.44 22.34 14.02
C ALA A 182 11.91 21.88 15.39
N PHE A 183 12.19 20.65 15.83
CA PHE A 183 11.73 20.11 17.11
C PHE A 183 12.71 20.41 18.27
N GLY A 184 13.81 21.13 18.03
CA GLY A 184 14.78 21.52 19.05
C GLY A 184 15.35 20.31 19.81
N ASP A 185 15.27 20.34 21.14
CA ASP A 185 15.76 19.24 22.00
C ASP A 185 15.01 17.91 21.78
N PHE A 186 13.83 17.95 21.15
CA PHE A 186 13.05 16.76 20.80
C PHE A 186 13.39 16.18 19.41
N ALA A 187 14.27 16.84 18.64
CA ALA A 187 14.65 16.39 17.30
C ALA A 187 15.30 15.00 17.29
N GLN A 188 16.30 14.77 18.16
CA GLN A 188 17.00 13.49 18.23
C GLN A 188 16.11 12.36 18.79
N PRO A 189 15.36 12.54 19.91
CA PRO A 189 14.40 11.54 20.35
C PRO A 189 13.37 11.16 19.28
N LEU A 190 12.83 12.14 18.54
CA LEU A 190 11.89 11.89 17.44
C LEU A 190 12.55 11.12 16.30
N GLN A 191 13.77 11.50 15.92
CA GLN A 191 14.56 10.78 14.91
C GLN A 191 14.74 9.31 15.30
N ASP A 192 15.13 9.05 16.55
CA ASP A 192 15.36 7.69 17.05
C ASP A 192 14.07 6.87 17.02
N LEU A 193 12.93 7.46 17.37
CA LEU A 193 11.63 6.80 17.28
C LEU A 193 11.20 6.50 15.85
N ILE A 194 11.42 7.41 14.90
CA ILE A 194 11.11 7.18 13.48
C ILE A 194 12.01 6.07 12.90
N VAL A 195 13.31 6.10 13.18
CA VAL A 195 14.25 5.04 12.75
C VAL A 195 13.87 3.70 13.37
N LYS A 196 13.51 3.68 14.67
CA LYS A 196 13.06 2.47 15.36
C LYS A 196 11.77 1.92 14.76
N LEU A 197 10.81 2.78 14.44
CA LEU A 197 9.56 2.40 13.77
C LEU A 197 9.83 1.83 12.37
N ALA A 198 10.65 2.51 11.56
CA ALA A 198 10.99 2.02 10.22
C ALA A 198 11.70 0.66 10.25
N LYS A 199 12.62 0.44 11.20
CA LYS A 199 13.22 -0.89 11.43
C LYS A 199 12.17 -1.93 11.78
N ALA A 200 11.33 -1.62 12.77
CA ALA A 200 10.23 -2.50 13.17
C ALA A 200 9.33 -2.87 11.98
N GLN A 201 8.97 -1.88 11.15
CA GLN A 201 8.19 -2.07 9.93
C GLN A 201 8.91 -2.99 8.93
N ALA A 202 10.21 -2.83 8.72
CA ALA A 202 10.97 -3.73 7.85
C ALA A 202 10.89 -5.17 8.38
N GLU A 203 11.12 -5.37 9.68
CA GLU A 203 11.10 -6.70 10.29
C GLU A 203 9.73 -7.38 10.19
N VAL A 204 8.64 -6.67 10.53
CA VAL A 204 7.31 -7.31 10.64
C VAL A 204 6.46 -7.20 9.37
N LEU A 205 6.68 -6.19 8.51
CA LEU A 205 5.87 -6.00 7.28
C LEU A 205 6.51 -6.60 6.04
N VAL A 206 7.84 -6.44 5.90
CA VAL A 206 8.58 -6.91 4.72
C VAL A 206 9.10 -8.32 4.93
N PHE A 207 9.80 -8.55 6.04
CA PHE A 207 10.39 -9.86 6.35
C PHE A 207 9.49 -10.74 7.21
N SER A 208 8.32 -10.24 7.64
CA SER A 208 7.33 -10.98 8.43
C SER A 208 7.90 -11.76 9.61
N ARG A 209 8.90 -11.19 10.29
CA ARG A 209 9.56 -11.87 11.40
C ARG A 209 8.62 -12.04 12.57
N VAL A 210 8.62 -13.24 13.13
CA VAL A 210 7.92 -13.57 14.37
C VAL A 210 8.94 -14.10 15.36
N ASN A 211 9.04 -13.49 16.54
CA ASN A 211 10.10 -13.79 17.52
C ASN A 211 11.53 -13.76 16.91
N GLY A 212 11.77 -12.86 15.94
CA GLY A 212 13.06 -12.70 15.26
C GLY A 212 13.36 -13.73 14.15
N ALA A 213 12.51 -14.73 13.94
CA ALA A 213 12.66 -15.71 12.86
C ALA A 213 11.92 -15.25 11.60
N THR A 214 12.58 -15.37 10.44
CA THR A 214 11.97 -15.14 9.12
C THR A 214 11.22 -16.40 8.67
N PRO A 215 9.99 -16.30 8.14
CA PRO A 215 9.28 -17.42 7.55
C PRO A 215 10.00 -17.94 6.29
N SER A 216 9.62 -19.12 5.79
CA SER A 216 10.10 -19.57 4.49
C SER A 216 9.55 -18.68 3.36
N ASP A 217 10.19 -18.69 2.18
CA ASP A 217 9.71 -17.94 1.03
C ASP A 217 8.30 -18.37 0.59
N GLU A 218 7.98 -19.66 0.71
CA GLU A 218 6.63 -20.20 0.45
C GLU A 218 5.60 -19.65 1.44
N ASP A 219 5.95 -19.61 2.72
CA ASP A 219 5.09 -19.07 3.78
C ASP A 219 4.85 -17.56 3.57
N LEU A 220 5.86 -16.81 3.13
CA LEU A 220 5.79 -15.36 2.95
C LEU A 220 4.70 -14.94 1.95
N LEU A 221 4.35 -15.80 1.00
CA LEU A 221 3.28 -15.57 0.01
C LEU A 221 1.92 -15.26 0.65
N LYS A 222 1.64 -15.83 1.84
CA LYS A 222 0.39 -15.61 2.61
C LYS A 222 0.62 -15.01 3.99
N LEU A 223 1.88 -14.96 4.44
CA LEU A 223 2.28 -14.45 5.75
C LEU A 223 3.05 -13.14 5.64
N SER A 224 2.78 -12.33 4.63
CA SER A 224 3.33 -10.97 4.51
C SER A 224 2.64 -10.03 5.50
N GLY A 225 3.36 -9.45 6.47
CA GLY A 225 2.76 -8.50 7.41
C GLY A 225 2.20 -7.27 6.72
N HIS A 226 2.80 -6.86 5.60
CA HIS A 226 2.26 -5.81 4.73
C HIS A 226 0.85 -6.16 4.22
N ALA A 227 0.61 -7.40 3.78
CA ALA A 227 -0.72 -7.86 3.32
C ALA A 227 -1.81 -7.67 4.39
N TYR A 228 -1.50 -8.05 5.63
CA TYR A 228 -2.44 -7.94 6.74
C TYR A 228 -2.72 -6.48 7.10
N MET A 229 -1.73 -5.58 6.98
CA MET A 229 -1.94 -4.16 7.23
C MET A 229 -2.73 -3.48 6.10
N SER A 230 -2.60 -3.95 4.87
CA SER A 230 -3.35 -3.46 3.70
C SER A 230 -4.84 -3.83 3.73
N GLY A 231 -5.62 -3.10 2.94
CA GLY A 231 -7.02 -3.38 2.67
C GLY A 231 -7.18 -4.46 1.61
N ALA A 232 -8.37 -5.04 1.53
CA ALA A 232 -8.80 -5.82 0.37
C ALA A 232 -10.15 -5.24 -0.07
N ASP A 233 -10.31 -4.95 -1.35
CA ASP A 233 -11.59 -4.56 -1.94
C ASP A 233 -11.97 -5.52 -3.06
N SER A 234 -13.08 -5.22 -3.73
CA SER A 234 -13.67 -6.12 -4.70
C SER A 234 -12.75 -6.55 -5.83
N TRP A 235 -11.84 -5.69 -6.26
CA TRP A 235 -10.95 -6.02 -7.38
C TRP A 235 -9.77 -6.87 -6.94
N VAL A 236 -9.28 -6.69 -5.72
CA VAL A 236 -8.32 -7.62 -5.10
C VAL A 236 -8.96 -9.01 -4.97
N ASP A 237 -10.17 -9.07 -4.42
CA ASP A 237 -10.87 -10.34 -4.19
C ASP A 237 -11.15 -11.06 -5.53
N LEU A 238 -11.59 -10.34 -6.56
CA LEU A 238 -11.85 -10.90 -7.89
C LEU A 238 -10.58 -11.37 -8.60
N GLU A 239 -9.51 -10.56 -8.61
CA GLU A 239 -8.22 -10.94 -9.21
C GLU A 239 -7.69 -12.24 -8.59
N ARG A 240 -7.74 -12.33 -7.26
CA ARG A 240 -7.35 -13.51 -6.50
C ARG A 240 -8.19 -14.73 -6.87
N MET A 241 -9.52 -14.59 -6.93
CA MET A 241 -10.42 -15.68 -7.33
C MET A 241 -10.17 -16.19 -8.76
N LEU A 242 -9.73 -15.31 -9.64
CA LEU A 242 -9.40 -15.64 -11.04
C LEU A 242 -7.96 -16.17 -11.21
N GLY A 243 -7.17 -16.25 -10.14
CA GLY A 243 -5.77 -16.68 -10.20
C GLY A 243 -4.87 -15.70 -10.93
N LEU A 244 -5.25 -14.42 -10.99
CA LEU A 244 -4.46 -13.36 -11.61
C LEU A 244 -3.42 -12.82 -10.62
N SER A 245 -2.31 -12.30 -11.14
CA SER A 245 -1.29 -11.65 -10.30
C SER A 245 -1.87 -10.41 -9.64
N ILE A 246 -1.97 -10.45 -8.31
CA ILE A 246 -2.49 -9.37 -7.48
C ILE A 246 -1.49 -8.21 -7.40
N THR A 247 -2.03 -6.99 -7.33
CA THR A 247 -1.26 -5.73 -7.23
C THR A 247 -0.61 -5.52 -5.86
N GLN A 248 -0.94 -6.35 -4.87
CA GLN A 248 -0.43 -6.31 -3.50
C GLN A 248 -0.09 -7.73 -3.02
N PRO A 249 0.62 -7.91 -1.89
CA PRO A 249 0.83 -9.23 -1.30
C PRO A 249 -0.49 -9.93 -0.91
N ASP A 250 -0.54 -11.26 -0.99
CA ASP A 250 -1.71 -12.04 -0.56
C ASP A 250 -1.72 -12.28 0.96
N LYS A 251 -2.89 -12.64 1.49
CA LYS A 251 -3.08 -13.08 2.88
C LYS A 251 -4.11 -14.20 2.98
N ILE A 252 -4.14 -14.85 4.14
CA ILE A 252 -5.27 -15.70 4.51
C ILE A 252 -6.48 -14.79 4.77
N HIS A 253 -7.56 -14.93 4.00
CA HIS A 253 -8.77 -14.15 4.20
C HIS A 253 -9.55 -14.63 5.43
N LEU A 254 -10.42 -13.77 5.96
CA LEU A 254 -11.20 -14.05 7.17
C LEU A 254 -12.10 -15.30 7.04
N GLN A 255 -12.50 -15.65 5.82
CA GLN A 255 -13.29 -16.85 5.52
C GLN A 255 -12.47 -18.12 5.40
N GLU A 256 -11.14 -18.04 5.27
CA GLU A 256 -10.24 -19.17 5.02
C GLU A 256 -9.77 -19.83 6.32
N THR A 257 -10.71 -20.10 7.24
CA THR A 257 -10.43 -20.56 8.61
C THR A 257 -9.79 -21.94 8.72
N SER A 258 -9.65 -22.65 7.60
CA SER A 258 -9.00 -23.96 7.50
C SER A 258 -7.62 -23.92 6.84
N ASP A 259 -7.07 -22.73 6.56
CA ASP A 259 -5.73 -22.61 5.96
C ASP A 259 -4.66 -23.19 6.91
N PRO A 260 -3.74 -24.04 6.44
CA PRO A 260 -2.72 -24.67 7.28
C PRO A 260 -1.78 -23.67 7.97
N ASN A 261 -1.70 -22.43 7.48
CA ASN A 261 -0.86 -21.38 8.05
C ASN A 261 -1.59 -20.50 9.09
N TRP A 262 -2.82 -20.86 9.51
CA TRP A 262 -3.61 -20.04 10.43
C TRP A 262 -2.90 -19.71 11.76
N ASP A 263 -2.24 -20.70 12.37
CA ASP A 263 -1.51 -20.49 13.63
C ASP A 263 -0.31 -19.55 13.45
N LYS A 264 0.41 -19.70 12.32
CA LYS A 264 1.54 -18.82 11.96
C LYS A 264 1.06 -17.39 11.72
N MET A 265 -0.04 -17.22 11.01
CA MET A 265 -0.71 -15.93 10.81
C MET A 265 -1.12 -15.30 12.14
N THR A 266 -1.69 -16.09 13.06
CA THR A 266 -2.09 -15.59 14.38
C THR A 266 -0.87 -15.10 15.19
N ALA A 267 0.26 -15.80 15.08
CA ALA A 267 1.51 -15.37 15.69
C ALA A 267 2.06 -14.07 15.07
N LEU A 268 1.98 -13.92 13.75
CA LEU A 268 2.34 -12.69 13.04
C LEU A 268 1.46 -11.49 13.46
N LEU A 269 0.14 -11.67 13.53
CA LEU A 269 -0.78 -10.61 13.97
C LEU A 269 -0.49 -10.17 15.40
N LYS A 270 -0.14 -11.12 16.28
CA LYS A 270 0.29 -10.81 17.65
C LYS A 270 1.55 -9.93 17.65
N GLU A 271 2.57 -10.29 16.87
CA GLU A 271 3.82 -9.53 16.74
C GLU A 271 3.55 -8.11 16.23
N LEU A 272 2.79 -7.97 15.13
CA LEU A 272 2.38 -6.68 14.56
C LEU A 272 1.72 -5.78 15.61
N ARG A 273 0.75 -6.33 16.35
CA ARG A 273 0.03 -5.62 17.41
C ARG A 273 0.97 -5.14 18.51
N GLU A 274 1.87 -5.99 18.99
CA GLU A 274 2.77 -5.68 20.11
C GLU A 274 3.80 -4.62 19.73
N VAL A 275 4.41 -4.77 18.55
CA VAL A 275 5.39 -3.82 18.01
C VAL A 275 4.78 -2.44 17.76
N PHE A 276 3.60 -2.37 17.15
CA PHE A 276 2.96 -1.08 16.87
C PHE A 276 2.30 -0.45 18.08
N ALA A 277 1.78 -1.23 19.04
CA ALA A 277 1.30 -0.69 20.32
C ALA A 277 2.44 -0.03 21.12
N LEU A 278 3.61 -0.68 21.17
CA LEU A 278 4.80 -0.10 21.80
C LEU A 278 5.24 1.19 21.10
N SER A 279 5.21 1.21 19.76
CA SER A 279 5.55 2.40 18.98
C SER A 279 4.57 3.55 19.26
N ALA A 280 3.26 3.29 19.23
CA ALA A 280 2.24 4.29 19.53
C ALA A 280 2.41 4.87 20.95
N LYS A 281 2.71 4.03 21.93
CA LYS A 281 3.02 4.47 23.30
C LYS A 281 4.22 5.41 23.32
N ASN A 282 5.35 5.04 22.69
CA ASN A 282 6.57 5.85 22.72
C ASN A 282 6.37 7.23 22.07
N PHE A 283 5.64 7.31 20.95
CA PHE A 283 5.32 8.59 20.31
C PHE A 283 4.39 9.45 21.18
N LYS A 284 3.41 8.85 21.86
CA LYS A 284 2.53 9.55 22.80
C LYS A 284 3.29 10.07 24.02
N ASP A 285 4.21 9.29 24.56
CA ASP A 285 5.07 9.70 25.67
C ASP A 285 5.97 10.88 25.27
N LEU A 286 6.55 10.86 24.06
CA LEU A 286 7.35 11.97 23.52
C LEU A 286 6.51 13.24 23.32
N LEU A 287 5.30 13.11 22.76
CA LEU A 287 4.37 14.22 22.61
C LEU A 287 4.00 14.86 23.96
N THR A 288 3.78 14.03 24.99
CA THR A 288 3.46 14.50 26.34
C THR A 288 4.62 15.30 26.92
N GLN A 289 5.85 14.75 26.85
CA GLN A 289 7.07 15.45 27.28
C GLN A 289 7.28 16.77 26.54
N ALA A 290 7.10 16.78 25.22
CA ALA A 290 7.22 18.00 24.41
C ALA A 290 6.17 19.06 24.77
N THR A 291 4.94 18.63 25.09
CA THR A 291 3.88 19.53 25.54
C THR A 291 4.23 20.15 26.91
N GLU A 292 4.66 19.34 27.87
CA GLU A 292 5.03 19.78 29.21
C GLU A 292 6.25 20.70 29.23
N ALA A 293 7.22 20.44 28.34
CA ALA A 293 8.40 21.29 28.16
C ALA A 293 8.11 22.59 27.39
N GLY A 294 6.88 22.79 26.90
CA GLY A 294 6.50 24.01 26.18
C GLY A 294 7.10 24.12 24.78
N LEU A 295 7.23 23.00 24.04
CA LEU A 295 7.62 23.02 22.63
C LEU A 295 6.69 23.97 21.85
N GLU A 296 7.28 24.72 20.92
CA GLU A 296 6.54 25.67 20.09
C GLU A 296 5.33 25.02 19.39
N GLN A 297 4.25 25.79 19.25
CA GLN A 297 2.96 25.29 18.78
C GLN A 297 3.04 24.62 17.41
N GLN A 298 3.83 25.15 16.48
CA GLN A 298 3.89 24.62 15.12
C GLN A 298 4.60 23.26 15.06
N PRO A 299 5.84 23.07 15.58
CA PRO A 299 6.43 21.74 15.74
C PRO A 299 5.53 20.77 16.54
N LEU A 300 4.86 21.24 17.59
CA LEU A 300 3.98 20.39 18.40
C LEU A 300 2.81 19.82 17.59
N LYS A 301 2.23 20.58 16.65
CA LYS A 301 1.20 20.08 15.73
C LYS A 301 1.71 18.94 14.85
N PHE A 302 2.92 19.04 14.31
CA PHE A 302 3.51 17.96 13.51
C PHE A 302 3.83 16.73 14.37
N LEU A 303 4.29 16.92 15.62
CA LEU A 303 4.50 15.80 16.55
C LEU A 303 3.18 15.10 16.91
N GLN A 304 2.11 15.87 17.11
CA GLN A 304 0.76 15.34 17.34
C GLN A 304 0.29 14.51 16.14
N GLU A 305 0.47 15.01 14.92
CA GLU A 305 0.13 14.27 13.70
C GLU A 305 0.90 12.94 13.63
N LEU A 306 2.22 12.95 13.82
CA LEU A 306 3.01 11.71 13.79
C LEU A 306 2.56 10.74 14.88
N SER A 307 2.26 11.22 16.08
CA SER A 307 1.70 10.39 17.16
C SER A 307 0.36 9.77 16.76
N ASP A 308 -0.52 10.56 16.14
CA ASP A 308 -1.84 10.11 15.69
C ASP A 308 -1.73 9.07 14.57
N CYS A 309 -0.82 9.27 13.61
CA CYS A 309 -0.63 8.30 12.54
C CYS A 309 -0.07 6.95 13.05
N VAL A 310 0.83 6.97 14.04
CA VAL A 310 1.31 5.73 14.68
C VAL A 310 0.21 5.07 15.52
N GLN A 311 -0.68 5.86 16.14
CA GLN A 311 -1.88 5.32 16.79
C GLN A 311 -2.82 4.62 15.81
N LEU A 312 -3.06 5.20 14.62
CA LEU A 312 -3.86 4.56 13.56
C LEU A 312 -3.22 3.25 13.07
N LEU A 313 -1.91 3.24 12.86
CA LEU A 313 -1.15 2.03 12.51
C LEU A 313 -1.33 0.93 13.57
N SER A 314 -1.21 1.29 14.85
CA SER A 314 -1.44 0.36 15.97
C SER A 314 -2.89 -0.14 16.01
N ALA A 315 -3.87 0.75 15.79
CA ALA A 315 -5.28 0.40 15.77
C ALA A 315 -5.59 -0.59 14.63
N ARG A 316 -4.98 -0.43 13.45
CA ARG A 316 -5.13 -1.38 12.34
C ARG A 316 -4.66 -2.79 12.71
N ALA A 317 -3.47 -2.91 13.31
CA ALA A 317 -2.95 -4.22 13.73
C ALA A 317 -3.81 -4.87 14.83
N GLN A 318 -4.29 -4.07 15.80
CA GLN A 318 -5.18 -4.54 16.85
C GLN A 318 -6.53 -4.99 16.28
N HIS A 319 -7.11 -4.21 15.37
CA HIS A 319 -8.39 -4.51 14.75
C HIS A 319 -8.32 -5.83 13.98
N ASN A 320 -7.31 -6.00 13.12
CA ASN A 320 -7.08 -7.27 12.43
C ASN A 320 -6.96 -8.45 13.40
N THR A 321 -6.17 -8.31 14.47
CA THR A 321 -6.04 -9.36 15.49
C THR A 321 -7.39 -9.76 16.10
N LEU A 322 -8.27 -8.80 16.37
CA LEU A 322 -9.61 -9.07 16.90
C LEU A 322 -10.47 -9.83 15.89
N LEU A 323 -10.45 -9.41 14.63
CA LEU A 323 -11.27 -10.02 13.57
C LEU A 323 -10.86 -11.47 13.29
N TYR A 324 -9.57 -11.75 13.13
CA TYR A 324 -9.08 -13.11 12.89
C TYR A 324 -9.35 -14.03 14.09
N LYS A 325 -9.24 -13.54 15.32
CA LYS A 325 -9.66 -14.30 16.51
C LYS A 325 -11.17 -14.56 16.51
N ALA A 326 -11.98 -13.57 16.15
CA ALA A 326 -13.44 -13.73 16.15
C ALA A 326 -13.92 -14.82 15.17
N VAL A 327 -13.32 -14.90 13.99
CA VAL A 327 -13.71 -15.88 12.96
C VAL A 327 -13.07 -17.25 13.15
N HIS A 328 -12.09 -17.39 14.05
CA HIS A 328 -11.42 -18.67 14.28
C HIS A 328 -12.42 -19.78 14.67
N PRO A 329 -12.29 -21.03 14.16
CA PRO A 329 -13.28 -22.08 14.38
C PRO A 329 -13.43 -22.51 15.84
N SER A 330 -12.37 -22.34 16.66
CA SER A 330 -12.43 -22.69 18.08
C SER A 330 -13.03 -21.58 18.95
N THR A 331 -13.31 -20.40 18.39
CA THR A 331 -13.86 -19.27 19.14
C THR A 331 -15.34 -19.51 19.41
N SER A 332 -15.71 -19.51 20.69
CA SER A 332 -17.10 -19.69 21.12
C SER A 332 -18.00 -18.55 20.60
N ALA A 333 -19.31 -18.78 20.53
CA ALA A 333 -20.26 -17.76 20.05
C ALA A 333 -20.24 -16.48 20.93
N ASP A 334 -20.12 -16.65 22.25
CA ASP A 334 -20.05 -15.53 23.21
C ASP A 334 -18.74 -14.75 23.05
N GLU A 335 -17.62 -15.46 22.94
CA GLU A 335 -16.31 -14.85 22.72
C GLU A 335 -16.24 -14.12 21.37
N ARG A 336 -16.77 -14.74 20.30
CA ARG A 336 -16.89 -14.11 18.98
C ARG A 336 -17.66 -12.81 19.07
N THR A 337 -18.81 -12.82 19.72
CA THR A 337 -19.64 -11.62 19.92
C THR A 337 -18.87 -10.55 20.68
N ALA A 338 -18.17 -10.91 21.76
CA ALA A 338 -17.36 -9.99 22.54
C ALA A 338 -16.20 -9.38 21.72
N LEU A 339 -15.50 -10.19 20.93
CA LEU A 339 -14.40 -9.73 20.06
C LEU A 339 -14.89 -8.78 18.96
N LEU A 340 -16.01 -9.08 18.31
CA LEU A 340 -16.59 -8.21 17.28
C LEU A 340 -17.08 -6.87 17.87
N LEU A 341 -17.65 -6.89 19.08
CA LEU A 341 -18.02 -5.66 19.80
C LEU A 341 -16.79 -4.84 20.21
N GLN A 342 -15.72 -5.48 20.67
CA GLN A 342 -14.43 -4.81 20.91
C GLN A 342 -13.88 -4.19 19.62
N GLY A 343 -14.00 -4.87 18.48
CA GLY A 343 -13.66 -4.33 17.16
C GLY A 343 -14.41 -3.04 16.89
N ARG A 344 -15.75 -3.03 17.01
CA ARG A 344 -16.56 -1.81 16.82
C ARG A 344 -16.20 -0.67 17.77
N HIS A 345 -15.90 -0.97 19.04
CA HIS A 345 -15.46 0.04 20.01
C HIS A 345 -14.14 0.68 19.57
N LEU A 346 -13.16 -0.14 19.18
CA LEU A 346 -11.88 0.34 18.67
C LEU A 346 -12.06 1.24 17.45
N LEU A 347 -13.00 0.94 16.55
CA LEU A 347 -13.28 1.80 15.38
C LEU A 347 -13.84 3.17 15.78
N SER A 348 -14.67 3.24 16.82
CA SER A 348 -15.16 4.51 17.35
C SER A 348 -14.03 5.37 17.93
N GLU A 349 -13.09 4.75 18.66
CA GLU A 349 -11.91 5.44 19.18
C GLU A 349 -10.97 5.88 18.05
N THR A 350 -10.78 5.01 17.06
CA THR A 350 -9.96 5.27 15.87
C THR A 350 -10.52 6.44 15.05
N GLN A 351 -11.84 6.55 14.91
CA GLN A 351 -12.48 7.67 14.22
C GLN A 351 -12.17 9.00 14.92
N THR A 352 -12.09 9.03 16.25
CA THR A 352 -11.73 10.26 16.99
C THR A 352 -10.30 10.72 16.67
N VAL A 353 -9.36 9.78 16.49
CA VAL A 353 -7.99 10.07 16.06
C VAL A 353 -7.98 10.56 14.61
N MET A 354 -8.73 9.89 13.72
CA MET A 354 -8.86 10.28 12.32
C MET A 354 -9.45 11.70 12.16
N ASP A 355 -10.50 12.03 12.89
CA ASP A 355 -11.14 13.34 12.84
C ASP A 355 -10.17 14.46 13.26
N ARG A 356 -9.31 14.20 14.25
CA ARG A 356 -8.24 15.13 14.66
C ARG A 356 -7.19 15.30 13.56
N LEU A 357 -6.80 14.26 12.86
CA LEU A 357 -5.89 14.34 11.71
C LEU A 357 -6.50 15.14 10.55
N VAL A 358 -7.74 14.84 10.19
CA VAL A 358 -8.48 15.51 9.11
C VAL A 358 -8.64 17.00 9.39
N ALA A 359 -8.90 17.39 10.64
CA ALA A 359 -8.99 18.78 11.04
C ALA A 359 -7.68 19.57 10.86
N ASN A 360 -6.54 18.87 10.74
CA ASN A 360 -5.20 19.45 10.58
C ASN A 360 -4.63 19.26 9.17
N PHE A 361 -5.41 18.78 8.20
CA PHE A 361 -4.96 18.71 6.82
C PHE A 361 -4.50 20.07 6.29
N ARG A 362 -3.48 20.04 5.44
CA ARG A 362 -2.87 21.25 4.85
C ARG A 362 -3.68 21.79 3.68
N VAL A 363 -4.64 21.01 3.21
CA VAL A 363 -5.61 21.39 2.18
C VAL A 363 -7.03 21.20 2.70
N PRO A 364 -8.04 21.90 2.13
CA PRO A 364 -9.43 21.69 2.53
C PRO A 364 -9.81 20.22 2.44
N ALA A 365 -10.26 19.62 3.55
CA ALA A 365 -10.48 18.19 3.65
C ALA A 365 -11.42 17.66 2.58
N ASP A 366 -12.53 18.36 2.30
CA ASP A 366 -13.49 17.94 1.27
C ASP A 366 -12.89 17.98 -0.14
N ARG A 367 -11.81 18.73 -0.38
CA ARG A 367 -11.12 18.68 -1.68
C ARG A 367 -10.45 17.33 -1.91
N ILE A 368 -9.96 16.64 -0.88
CA ILE A 368 -9.17 15.42 -1.06
C ILE A 368 -9.84 14.17 -0.49
N SER A 369 -10.93 14.32 0.26
CA SER A 369 -11.58 13.22 0.99
C SER A 369 -13.08 13.08 0.72
N SER A 370 -13.66 13.84 -0.21
CA SER A 370 -15.10 13.76 -0.51
C SER A 370 -15.44 12.63 -1.48
N TRP A 371 -16.61 12.01 -1.32
CA TRP A 371 -17.23 11.23 -2.39
C TRP A 371 -17.65 12.12 -3.56
N ARG A 372 -17.02 11.95 -4.72
CA ARG A 372 -17.34 12.71 -5.93
C ARG A 372 -16.78 12.05 -7.18
N GLN A 373 -17.47 12.25 -8.29
CA GLN A 373 -17.01 11.82 -9.60
C GLN A 373 -15.73 12.57 -10.01
N GLY A 374 -14.83 11.85 -10.67
CA GLY A 374 -13.53 12.34 -11.11
C GLY A 374 -13.09 11.72 -12.43
N PRO A 375 -11.88 12.04 -12.92
CA PRO A 375 -11.34 11.44 -14.13
C PRO A 375 -10.86 9.99 -13.93
N THR A 376 -10.78 9.52 -12.69
CA THR A 376 -10.34 8.16 -12.35
C THR A 376 -11.52 7.19 -12.32
N VAL A 377 -11.23 5.90 -12.11
CA VAL A 377 -12.20 4.82 -11.84
C VAL A 377 -12.68 4.81 -10.39
N TYR A 378 -12.32 5.84 -9.63
CA TYR A 378 -12.58 5.95 -8.20
C TYR A 378 -13.45 7.19 -7.96
N PRO A 379 -14.74 7.04 -7.61
CA PRO A 379 -15.68 8.13 -7.46
C PRO A 379 -15.54 8.84 -6.11
N TYR A 380 -14.30 9.07 -5.67
CA TYR A 380 -13.96 9.72 -4.41
C TYR A 380 -12.56 10.36 -4.46
N GLY A 381 -12.30 11.29 -3.54
CA GLY A 381 -10.98 11.88 -3.34
C GLY A 381 -9.98 10.90 -2.70
N TYR A 382 -8.69 11.04 -2.98
CA TYR A 382 -7.68 10.02 -2.70
C TYR A 382 -7.49 9.62 -1.22
N VAL A 383 -7.95 10.41 -0.23
CA VAL A 383 -7.94 10.02 1.21
C VAL A 383 -9.33 9.75 1.78
N TRP A 384 -10.34 9.59 0.92
CA TRP A 384 -11.71 9.32 1.37
C TRP A 384 -11.80 8.02 2.17
N ALA A 385 -11.15 6.93 1.72
CA ALA A 385 -11.24 5.66 2.42
C ALA A 385 -10.52 5.70 3.76
N ALA A 386 -9.41 6.43 3.84
CA ALA A 386 -8.73 6.75 5.09
C ALA A 386 -9.65 7.50 6.06
N ARG A 387 -10.19 8.66 5.63
CA ARG A 387 -11.08 9.51 6.44
C ARG A 387 -12.27 8.74 7.01
N THR A 388 -12.85 7.84 6.20
CA THR A 388 -14.05 7.07 6.55
C THR A 388 -13.74 5.76 7.26
N LEU A 389 -12.44 5.43 7.44
CA LEU A 389 -11.97 4.12 7.92
C LEU A 389 -12.59 2.97 7.12
N TYR A 390 -12.76 3.16 5.81
CA TYR A 390 -13.49 2.24 4.93
C TYR A 390 -13.00 0.80 5.06
N TYR A 391 -11.68 0.57 5.02
CA TYR A 391 -11.12 -0.77 5.10
C TYR A 391 -11.29 -1.42 6.46
N PHE A 392 -11.24 -0.64 7.53
CA PHE A 392 -11.56 -1.16 8.87
C PHE A 392 -13.01 -1.62 8.93
N TRP A 393 -13.95 -0.80 8.46
CA TRP A 393 -15.35 -1.14 8.48
C TRP A 393 -15.71 -2.28 7.53
N ARG A 394 -15.10 -2.34 6.34
CA ARG A 394 -15.29 -3.46 5.41
C ARG A 394 -14.86 -4.77 6.04
N ASP A 395 -13.65 -4.82 6.60
CA ASP A 395 -13.14 -6.04 7.25
C ASP A 395 -14.01 -6.44 8.45
N GLN A 396 -14.49 -5.45 9.22
CA GLN A 396 -15.46 -5.67 10.31
C GLN A 396 -16.77 -6.29 9.78
N GLY A 397 -17.33 -5.77 8.69
CA GLY A 397 -18.54 -6.29 8.06
C GLY A 397 -18.37 -7.73 7.57
N VAL A 398 -17.24 -8.03 6.94
CA VAL A 398 -16.87 -9.38 6.51
C VAL A 398 -16.77 -10.35 7.69
N ALA A 399 -16.09 -9.97 8.76
CA ALA A 399 -15.95 -10.80 9.96
C ALA A 399 -17.30 -11.03 10.68
N GLU A 400 -18.18 -10.03 10.65
CA GLU A 400 -19.52 -10.15 11.24
C GLU A 400 -20.46 -11.02 10.41
N ALA A 401 -20.27 -11.07 9.08
CA ALA A 401 -21.02 -11.90 8.13
C ALA A 401 -22.55 -11.85 8.34
N ARG A 402 -23.09 -10.69 8.75
CA ARG A 402 -24.52 -10.52 9.07
C ARG A 402 -25.43 -10.64 7.85
N THR A 403 -24.86 -10.50 6.66
CA THR A 403 -25.55 -10.65 5.39
C THR A 403 -24.82 -11.67 4.54
N GLU A 404 -25.56 -12.36 3.67
CA GLU A 404 -24.95 -13.26 2.67
C GLU A 404 -23.89 -12.53 1.83
N ARG A 405 -24.13 -11.26 1.49
CA ARG A 405 -23.15 -10.45 0.75
C ARG A 405 -21.83 -10.29 1.52
N ALA A 406 -21.88 -9.91 2.78
CA ALA A 406 -20.68 -9.80 3.59
C ALA A 406 -19.96 -11.14 3.77
N ALA A 407 -20.70 -12.24 3.77
CA ALA A 407 -20.14 -13.58 3.94
C ALA A 407 -19.44 -14.12 2.68
N VAL A 408 -20.02 -13.91 1.48
CA VAL A 408 -19.58 -14.60 0.26
C VAL A 408 -19.34 -13.73 -0.97
N SER A 409 -19.74 -12.46 -0.97
CA SER A 409 -19.59 -11.61 -2.15
C SER A 409 -18.18 -11.00 -2.22
N PRO A 410 -17.39 -11.24 -3.28
CA PRO A 410 -16.18 -10.47 -3.52
C PRO A 410 -16.51 -8.99 -3.75
N CYS A 411 -17.75 -8.69 -4.16
CA CYS A 411 -18.20 -7.34 -4.51
C CYS A 411 -18.78 -6.57 -3.31
N TYR A 412 -18.64 -7.11 -2.10
CA TYR A 412 -19.06 -6.45 -0.87
C TYR A 412 -18.40 -5.08 -0.70
N LEU A 413 -19.25 -4.06 -0.58
CA LEU A 413 -18.88 -2.64 -0.50
C LEU A 413 -18.05 -2.13 -1.68
N ASN A 414 -18.25 -2.65 -2.90
CA ASN A 414 -17.52 -2.18 -4.08
C ASN A 414 -17.55 -0.65 -4.20
N ARG A 415 -16.37 -0.08 -4.43
CA ARG A 415 -16.12 1.36 -4.51
C ARG A 415 -15.48 1.78 -5.84
N GLN A 416 -15.18 0.85 -6.75
CA GLN A 416 -14.49 1.14 -8.02
C GLN A 416 -15.45 1.01 -9.20
N GLU A 417 -15.18 1.78 -10.26
CA GLU A 417 -15.89 1.86 -11.54
C GLU A 417 -15.17 1.02 -12.62
N PRO A 418 -15.41 -0.29 -12.70
CA PRO A 418 -14.59 -1.18 -13.52
C PRO A 418 -14.88 -1.14 -15.00
N LEU A 419 -16.09 -0.75 -15.42
CA LEU A 419 -16.38 -0.62 -16.85
C LEU A 419 -15.68 0.62 -17.39
N GLU A 420 -15.47 1.65 -16.56
CA GLU A 420 -14.59 2.77 -16.92
C GLU A 420 -13.16 2.28 -17.15
N LEU A 421 -12.64 1.40 -16.27
CA LEU A 421 -11.32 0.79 -16.45
C LEU A 421 -11.23 -0.03 -17.75
N ALA A 422 -12.24 -0.87 -18.01
CA ALA A 422 -12.23 -1.82 -19.12
C ALA A 422 -12.45 -1.17 -20.49
N PHE A 423 -13.29 -0.13 -20.57
CA PHE A 423 -13.76 0.40 -21.86
C PHE A 423 -13.43 1.88 -22.09
N GLY A 424 -12.91 2.60 -21.09
CA GLY A 424 -12.51 4.01 -21.19
C GLY A 424 -13.64 5.03 -21.39
N TRP A 425 -14.82 4.60 -21.84
CA TRP A 425 -16.08 5.38 -21.93
C TRP A 425 -17.16 4.80 -21.01
N GLY A 426 -16.72 4.02 -20.01
CA GLY A 426 -17.58 3.20 -19.17
C GLY A 426 -18.48 4.01 -18.25
N LYS A 427 -18.16 5.25 -17.88
CA LYS A 427 -18.99 6.06 -16.98
C LYS A 427 -20.43 6.25 -17.44
N ALA A 428 -20.65 6.49 -18.73
CA ALA A 428 -22.01 6.63 -19.26
C ALA A 428 -22.76 5.30 -19.25
N LEU A 429 -22.07 4.21 -19.60
CA LEU A 429 -22.63 2.86 -19.59
C LEU A 429 -22.91 2.37 -18.15
N GLU A 430 -22.00 2.63 -17.21
CA GLU A 430 -22.17 2.36 -15.79
C GLU A 430 -23.34 3.16 -15.23
N GLN A 431 -23.42 4.46 -15.50
CA GLN A 431 -24.55 5.26 -15.05
C GLN A 431 -25.87 4.75 -15.64
N ALA A 432 -25.88 4.35 -16.91
CA ALA A 432 -27.06 3.75 -17.53
C ALA A 432 -27.44 2.42 -16.85
N LEU A 433 -26.46 1.52 -16.64
CA LEU A 433 -26.64 0.26 -15.93
C LEU A 433 -27.14 0.49 -14.50
N ARG A 434 -26.52 1.40 -13.74
CA ARG A 434 -26.92 1.83 -12.38
C ARG A 434 -28.36 2.29 -12.35
N VAL A 435 -28.74 3.21 -13.24
CA VAL A 435 -30.10 3.76 -13.27
C VAL A 435 -31.11 2.69 -13.69
N LEU A 436 -30.77 1.82 -14.64
CA LEU A 436 -31.60 0.67 -15.04
C LEU A 436 -31.83 -0.26 -13.85
N LEU A 437 -30.77 -0.61 -13.13
CA LEU A 437 -30.79 -1.49 -11.96
C LEU A 437 -31.61 -0.90 -10.81
N GLU A 438 -31.37 0.37 -10.46
CA GLU A 438 -32.05 1.02 -9.33
C GLU A 438 -33.52 1.37 -9.61
N LYS A 439 -33.87 1.82 -10.82
CA LYS A 439 -35.22 2.36 -11.09
C LYS A 439 -36.20 1.35 -11.66
N ARG A 440 -35.74 0.36 -12.44
CA ARG A 440 -36.64 -0.53 -13.19
C ARG A 440 -36.69 -1.95 -12.64
N GLY A 441 -35.83 -2.26 -11.67
CA GLY A 441 -35.49 -3.64 -11.37
C GLY A 441 -34.86 -4.31 -12.58
N LEU A 442 -34.35 -5.52 -12.38
CA LEU A 442 -33.78 -6.27 -13.48
C LEU A 442 -34.85 -6.57 -14.54
N PRO A 443 -34.51 -6.55 -15.84
CA PRO A 443 -35.37 -7.14 -16.85
C PRO A 443 -35.73 -8.56 -16.41
N LYS A 444 -36.92 -9.07 -16.76
CA LYS A 444 -37.28 -10.49 -16.50
C LYS A 444 -36.31 -11.41 -17.25
N THR A 445 -35.13 -11.61 -16.71
CA THR A 445 -34.10 -12.52 -17.19
C THR A 445 -34.38 -13.92 -16.63
N LYS A 446 -34.00 -14.96 -17.36
CA LYS A 446 -33.99 -16.33 -16.84
C LYS A 446 -32.87 -16.58 -15.81
N ILE A 447 -32.00 -15.59 -15.60
CA ILE A 447 -30.91 -15.62 -14.63
C ILE A 447 -31.50 -15.26 -13.26
N ASP A 448 -31.07 -16.00 -12.24
CA ASP A 448 -31.42 -15.77 -10.85
C ASP A 448 -31.22 -14.28 -10.47
N PRO A 449 -32.25 -13.60 -9.97
CA PRO A 449 -32.17 -12.19 -9.54
C PRO A 449 -31.01 -11.89 -8.58
N GLU A 450 -30.63 -12.83 -7.71
CA GLU A 450 -29.51 -12.62 -6.77
C GLU A 450 -28.15 -12.69 -7.47
N VAL A 451 -27.99 -13.57 -8.47
CA VAL A 451 -26.76 -13.62 -9.30
C VAL A 451 -26.59 -12.33 -10.09
N VAL A 452 -27.67 -11.81 -10.65
CA VAL A 452 -27.59 -10.56 -11.43
C VAL A 452 -27.33 -9.36 -10.51
N LYS A 453 -27.87 -9.35 -9.30
CA LYS A 453 -27.58 -8.33 -8.28
C LYS A 453 -26.12 -8.37 -7.83
N LEU A 454 -25.57 -9.57 -7.62
CA LEU A 454 -24.15 -9.76 -7.33
C LEU A 454 -23.28 -9.19 -8.44
N MET A 455 -23.56 -9.54 -9.70
CA MET A 455 -22.84 -8.99 -10.86
C MET A 455 -22.97 -7.46 -10.95
N ALA A 456 -24.16 -6.92 -10.71
CA ALA A 456 -24.41 -5.48 -10.73
C ALA A 456 -23.53 -4.72 -9.72
N GLU A 457 -23.39 -5.25 -8.50
CA GLU A 457 -22.53 -4.66 -7.46
C GLU A 457 -21.04 -4.71 -7.85
N CYS A 458 -20.61 -5.78 -8.51
CA CYS A 458 -19.24 -5.88 -9.03
C CYS A 458 -18.98 -4.84 -10.11
N LEU A 459 -19.95 -4.64 -11.01
CA LEU A 459 -19.81 -3.80 -12.20
C LEU A 459 -19.95 -2.30 -11.90
N SER A 460 -20.40 -1.94 -10.68
CA SER A 460 -20.70 -0.56 -10.36
C SER A 460 -20.75 -0.29 -8.84
N PRO A 461 -20.04 0.74 -8.34
CA PRO A 461 -20.19 1.24 -6.98
C PRO A 461 -21.51 2.01 -6.79
N PRO A 462 -21.95 2.26 -5.55
CA PRO A 462 -23.20 2.98 -5.29
C PRO A 462 -23.17 4.42 -5.81
N LEU A 463 -24.33 4.99 -6.17
CA LEU A 463 -24.43 6.40 -6.61
C LEU A 463 -24.18 7.39 -5.47
N LYS A 464 -24.57 7.00 -4.25
CA LYS A 464 -24.36 7.79 -3.04
C LYS A 464 -23.16 7.26 -2.29
N GLU A 465 -22.51 8.16 -1.56
CA GLU A 465 -21.46 7.82 -0.63
C GLU A 465 -21.91 6.73 0.34
N ILE A 466 -21.05 5.72 0.51
CA ILE A 466 -21.19 4.66 1.51
C ILE A 466 -21.12 5.31 2.90
N ARG A 467 -22.14 5.09 3.73
CA ARG A 467 -22.20 5.60 5.11
C ARG A 467 -21.94 4.48 6.09
N LEU A 468 -20.78 4.52 6.70
CA LEU A 468 -20.34 3.54 7.70
C LEU A 468 -20.64 4.05 9.11
N PRO A 469 -21.12 3.21 10.04
CA PRO A 469 -21.35 1.76 9.92
C PRO A 469 -22.77 1.38 9.42
N ARG A 470 -23.57 2.33 8.93
CA ARG A 470 -24.97 2.10 8.54
C ARG A 470 -25.13 1.09 7.39
N ASP A 471 -24.20 1.13 6.44
CA ASP A 471 -24.29 0.37 5.19
C ASP A 471 -23.53 -0.98 5.25
N LEU A 472 -23.21 -1.48 6.45
CA LEU A 472 -22.54 -2.78 6.68
C LEU A 472 -23.45 -3.99 6.46
#